data_AF-A0A9E0FR22-F1
#
_entry.id   AF-A0A9E0FR22-F1
#
_cell.length_a   1.000
_cell.length_b   1.000
_cell.length_c   1.000
_cell.angle_alpha   90.00
_cell.angle_beta   90.00
_cell.angle_gamma   90.00
#
_symmetry.space_group_name_H-M   'P 1'
#
loop_
_entity.id
_entity.type
_entity.pdbx_description
1 polymer ?
#
loop_
_entity_poly.entity_id
_entity_poly.type
_entity_poly.pdbx_seq_one_letter_code
_entity_poly.pdbx_strand_id
1 'polypeptide(L)'
;MVSKVENFISVFFEQGDASHIEGFIEDAFSSCPSAYPDYESEINIGDRCLNYCIDPRCVVDYLLNIDAGLSDYQKRVLVSRYLQETLGLTADEQNWLTLNDQNSLIYEIYNGLLIAQNLNRCEREDCGLTGGYHEIVKLVRAGEILTADDKKELLTFFSILKCDDSELYSCFRTAQQNPGSSIDLFLMSIKQSLLTNNNALLDGCDNLPAYTDRWFELSTFDPLSVLAVRTKLEQLGEEYWIQTLENASNTNINTKWWKTAPSVNMDFFGIKITQFPNKPFPPFTPFTPQEFFDYLQDNFAAASFLGVGNACEGSIPTIQTYFEYNQPTDYNEWTIDSGVPAVFTISMPDDGNVICTQHDIANKYWTFSTFNAPGWLEGDSWDGFHPVSGNRRFGLIQNPDGSYTFYTSGVDRLTGWWHRIIPGEGFAFDKADELWKCFLDNIKTFVINNGGTVSTDYDCTTVRPKWQELRNAIKQGCDGLASSINNFPCEQAAPCE
;
A
#
# COMPACT_ATOMS: atom_id res chain seq x y z
N MET A 1 32.49 -19.09 -12.62
CA MET A 1 31.57 -19.40 -13.72
C MET A 1 31.87 -20.79 -14.27
N VAL A 2 33.10 -21.06 -14.73
CA VAL A 2 33.56 -22.42 -15.13
C VAL A 2 33.26 -23.49 -14.06
N SER A 3 33.55 -23.26 -12.78
CA SER A 3 33.22 -24.23 -11.71
C SER A 3 31.71 -24.40 -11.45
N LYS A 4 30.88 -23.39 -11.76
CA LYS A 4 29.42 -23.49 -11.68
C LYS A 4 28.86 -24.23 -12.89
N VAL A 5 29.47 -24.04 -14.05
CA VAL A 5 29.15 -24.72 -15.32
C VAL A 5 29.58 -26.20 -15.25
N GLU A 6 30.75 -26.52 -14.71
CA GLU A 6 31.20 -27.91 -14.48
C GLU A 6 30.27 -28.66 -13.53
N ASN A 7 29.85 -28.02 -12.42
CA ASN A 7 28.84 -28.58 -11.51
C ASN A 7 27.48 -28.75 -12.21
N PHE A 8 27.07 -27.79 -13.06
CA PHE A 8 25.85 -27.87 -13.86
C PHE A 8 25.89 -29.05 -14.84
N ILE A 9 27.02 -29.28 -15.52
CA ILE A 9 27.20 -30.35 -16.52
C ILE A 9 27.23 -31.75 -15.88
N SER A 10 27.90 -31.91 -14.74
CA SER A 10 28.11 -33.22 -14.09
C SER A 10 26.82 -33.95 -13.67
N VAL A 11 25.70 -33.24 -13.60
CA VAL A 11 24.39 -33.76 -13.17
C VAL A 11 23.57 -34.34 -14.34
N PHE A 12 23.83 -33.92 -15.58
CA PHE A 12 23.01 -34.34 -16.72
C PHE A 12 23.47 -35.62 -17.40
N PHE A 13 24.73 -36.03 -17.23
CA PHE A 13 25.33 -37.08 -18.06
C PHE A 13 26.32 -37.96 -17.29
N GLU A 14 26.17 -39.29 -17.42
CA GLU A 14 27.17 -40.25 -16.96
C GLU A 14 28.51 -39.98 -17.67
N GLN A 15 29.65 -40.26 -16.99
CA GLN A 15 31.02 -39.89 -17.36
C GLN A 15 31.54 -40.34 -18.76
N GLY A 16 30.69 -40.93 -19.62
CA GLY A 16 31.07 -41.52 -20.90
C GLY A 16 30.95 -40.63 -22.16
N ASP A 17 30.29 -39.46 -22.11
CA ASP A 17 30.00 -38.65 -23.32
C ASP A 17 30.34 -37.14 -23.16
N ALA A 18 31.32 -36.84 -22.30
CA ALA A 18 31.71 -35.46 -21.99
C ALA A 18 32.31 -34.67 -23.17
N SER A 19 32.97 -35.35 -24.13
CA SER A 19 33.70 -34.68 -25.21
C SER A 19 32.81 -34.07 -26.31
N HIS A 20 31.63 -34.64 -26.57
CA HIS A 20 30.66 -34.01 -27.48
C HIS A 20 29.98 -32.79 -26.83
N ILE A 21 29.85 -32.81 -25.50
CA ILE A 21 29.11 -31.81 -24.73
C ILE A 21 29.95 -30.57 -24.46
N GLU A 22 31.25 -30.73 -24.17
CA GLU A 22 32.19 -29.59 -24.17
C GLU A 22 32.13 -28.86 -25.51
N GLY A 23 32.06 -29.59 -26.63
CA GLY A 23 31.84 -29.01 -27.96
C GLY A 23 30.51 -28.25 -28.09
N PHE A 24 29.38 -28.83 -27.67
CA PHE A 24 28.08 -28.13 -27.68
C PHE A 24 28.04 -26.88 -26.80
N ILE A 25 28.75 -26.89 -25.68
CA ILE A 25 28.79 -25.79 -24.72
C ILE A 25 29.74 -24.70 -25.22
N GLU A 26 30.92 -25.06 -25.73
CA GLU A 26 31.82 -24.13 -26.43
C GLU A 26 31.12 -23.53 -27.66
N ASP A 27 30.34 -24.31 -28.41
CA ASP A 27 29.51 -23.84 -29.52
C ASP A 27 28.39 -22.91 -29.03
N ALA A 28 27.71 -23.21 -27.92
CA ALA A 28 26.69 -22.34 -27.33
C ALA A 28 27.29 -21.00 -26.86
N PHE A 29 28.41 -21.04 -26.13
CA PHE A 29 29.11 -19.84 -25.67
C PHE A 29 29.68 -19.01 -26.81
N SER A 30 30.18 -19.65 -27.88
CA SER A 30 30.68 -18.95 -29.07
C SER A 30 29.57 -18.44 -30.00
N SER A 31 28.38 -19.04 -29.96
CA SER A 31 27.21 -18.62 -30.74
C SER A 31 26.39 -17.51 -30.05
N CYS A 32 26.40 -17.42 -28.71
CA CYS A 32 25.66 -16.41 -27.94
C CYS A 32 25.87 -14.95 -28.43
N PRO A 33 27.10 -14.46 -28.73
CA PRO A 33 27.31 -13.10 -29.21
C PRO A 33 26.65 -12.80 -30.56
N SER A 34 26.38 -13.83 -31.37
CA SER A 34 25.84 -13.68 -32.74
C SER A 34 24.32 -13.86 -32.84
N ALA A 35 23.70 -14.53 -31.87
CA ALA A 35 22.26 -14.82 -31.87
C ALA A 35 21.40 -13.68 -31.30
N TYR A 36 21.99 -12.79 -30.50
CA TYR A 36 21.32 -11.64 -29.87
C TYR A 36 22.13 -10.34 -30.08
N PRO A 37 22.18 -9.79 -31.32
CA PRO A 37 22.94 -8.58 -31.62
C PRO A 37 22.46 -7.33 -30.88
N ASP A 38 21.20 -7.33 -30.41
CA ASP A 38 20.64 -6.24 -29.59
C ASP A 38 21.17 -6.21 -28.14
N TYR A 39 21.86 -7.26 -27.70
CA TYR A 39 22.54 -7.27 -26.40
C TYR A 39 23.86 -6.46 -26.43
N GLU A 40 24.38 -6.15 -27.62
CA GLU A 40 25.58 -5.29 -27.80
C GLU A 40 25.24 -3.82 -28.06
N SER A 41 23.99 -3.45 -28.37
CA SER A 41 23.70 -2.17 -29.05
C SER A 41 23.20 -1.00 -28.18
N GLU A 42 22.95 -1.18 -26.88
CA GLU A 42 22.57 -0.07 -25.97
C GLU A 42 23.62 0.33 -24.93
N ILE A 43 24.91 0.03 -25.16
CA ILE A 43 25.98 0.49 -24.28
C ILE A 43 26.67 1.71 -24.89
N ASN A 44 26.17 2.90 -24.53
CA ASN A 44 26.84 4.17 -24.80
C ASN A 44 28.23 4.16 -24.12
N ILE A 45 29.26 4.39 -24.93
CA ILE A 45 30.70 4.17 -24.65
C ILE A 45 31.26 5.26 -23.72
N GLY A 46 30.70 5.37 -22.51
CA GLY A 46 31.06 6.40 -21.52
C GLY A 46 31.37 5.86 -20.12
N ASP A 47 30.67 4.82 -19.67
CA ASP A 47 30.84 4.28 -18.31
C ASP A 47 31.55 2.93 -18.32
N ARG A 48 32.66 2.86 -17.56
CA ARG A 48 33.53 1.69 -17.49
C ARG A 48 32.91 0.60 -16.62
N CYS A 49 32.08 -0.24 -17.23
CA CYS A 49 31.88 -1.63 -16.81
C CYS A 49 32.38 -2.55 -17.93
N LEU A 50 33.71 -2.59 -18.13
CA LEU A 50 34.35 -3.66 -18.89
C LEU A 50 34.37 -4.92 -18.02
N ASN A 51 33.32 -5.72 -18.14
CA ASN A 51 33.35 -7.19 -18.04
C ASN A 51 32.01 -7.73 -18.54
N TYR A 52 32.04 -8.46 -19.64
CA TYR A 52 30.96 -9.26 -20.19
C TYR A 52 30.34 -10.15 -19.10
N CYS A 53 29.24 -9.73 -18.49
CA CYS A 53 28.34 -10.64 -17.80
C CYS A 53 27.48 -11.30 -18.89
N ILE A 54 27.98 -12.40 -19.46
CA ILE A 54 27.15 -13.30 -20.25
C ILE A 54 26.06 -13.80 -19.29
N ASP A 55 24.83 -13.33 -19.45
CA ASP A 55 23.68 -13.96 -18.79
C ASP A 55 23.70 -15.44 -19.21
N PRO A 56 23.89 -16.40 -18.27
CA PRO A 56 23.91 -17.82 -18.59
C PRO A 56 22.62 -18.30 -19.27
N ARG A 57 21.57 -17.48 -19.26
CA ARG A 57 20.36 -17.67 -20.04
C ARG A 57 20.59 -17.80 -21.54
N CYS A 58 21.51 -17.05 -22.16
CA CYS A 58 21.73 -17.16 -23.61
C CYS A 58 22.11 -18.60 -24.01
N VAL A 59 22.87 -19.27 -23.14
CA VAL A 59 23.26 -20.67 -23.28
C VAL A 59 22.04 -21.57 -23.06
N VAL A 60 21.18 -21.26 -22.09
CA VAL A 60 19.92 -22.00 -21.86
C VAL A 60 18.99 -21.89 -23.07
N ASP A 61 18.73 -20.69 -23.57
CA ASP A 61 17.89 -20.43 -24.75
C ASP A 61 18.44 -21.13 -26.00
N TYR A 62 19.76 -21.11 -26.19
CA TYR A 62 20.41 -21.86 -27.26
C TYR A 62 20.13 -23.37 -27.12
N LEU A 63 20.43 -23.95 -25.96
CA LEU A 63 20.23 -25.38 -25.69
C LEU A 63 18.76 -25.82 -25.80
N LEU A 64 17.80 -24.96 -25.44
CA LEU A 64 16.37 -25.24 -25.58
C LEU A 64 15.91 -25.32 -27.05
N ASN A 65 16.59 -24.58 -27.94
CA ASN A 65 16.26 -24.42 -29.36
C ASN A 65 17.06 -25.34 -30.30
N ILE A 66 18.01 -26.12 -29.79
CA ILE A 66 18.74 -27.10 -30.62
C ILE A 66 17.75 -28.19 -31.10
N ASP A 67 17.55 -28.28 -32.41
CA ASP A 67 16.69 -29.26 -33.09
C ASP A 67 17.11 -30.73 -32.82
N ALA A 68 18.33 -30.95 -32.32
CA ALA A 68 18.96 -32.26 -32.12
C ALA A 68 18.77 -32.90 -30.71
N GLY A 69 17.72 -32.56 -29.95
CA GLY A 69 17.11 -33.56 -29.06
C GLY A 69 17.46 -33.53 -27.56
N LEU A 70 17.22 -32.43 -26.87
CA LEU A 70 16.87 -32.54 -25.45
C LEU A 70 15.42 -33.02 -25.32
N SER A 71 15.19 -34.08 -24.55
CA SER A 71 13.83 -34.46 -24.14
C SER A 71 13.19 -33.35 -23.30
N ASP A 72 11.86 -33.30 -23.23
CA ASP A 72 11.15 -32.31 -22.41
C ASP A 72 11.58 -32.36 -20.94
N TYR A 73 11.93 -33.55 -20.44
CA TYR A 73 12.53 -33.72 -19.12
C TYR A 73 13.89 -33.00 -19.01
N GLN A 74 14.79 -33.20 -19.96
CA GLN A 74 16.10 -32.54 -19.95
C GLN A 74 15.98 -31.02 -20.07
N LYS A 75 15.06 -30.53 -20.93
CA LYS A 75 14.74 -29.09 -21.03
C LYS A 75 14.23 -28.53 -19.71
N ARG A 76 13.31 -29.24 -19.03
CA ARG A 76 12.83 -28.85 -17.70
C ARG A 76 13.95 -28.78 -16.68
N VAL A 77 14.81 -29.81 -16.61
CA VAL A 77 15.92 -29.85 -15.64
C VAL A 77 16.90 -28.71 -15.91
N LEU A 78 17.19 -28.41 -17.19
CA LEU A 78 18.03 -27.29 -17.60
C LEU A 78 17.50 -25.95 -17.09
N VAL A 79 16.22 -25.64 -17.39
CA VAL A 79 15.58 -24.40 -16.95
C VAL A 79 15.48 -24.35 -15.43
N SER A 80 15.10 -25.45 -14.76
CA SER A 80 14.98 -25.48 -13.30
C SER A 80 16.32 -25.27 -12.60
N ARG A 81 17.43 -25.77 -13.15
CA ARG A 81 18.78 -25.50 -12.65
C ARG A 81 19.19 -24.04 -12.85
N TYR A 82 18.90 -23.45 -14.01
CA TYR A 82 19.08 -22.02 -14.21
C TYR A 82 18.28 -21.22 -13.17
N LEU A 83 16.99 -21.52 -12.99
CA LEU A 83 16.14 -20.85 -12.01
C LEU A 83 16.63 -21.05 -10.56
N GLN A 84 17.20 -22.22 -10.22
CA GLN A 84 17.80 -22.44 -8.91
C GLN A 84 18.90 -21.42 -8.62
N GLU A 85 19.84 -21.24 -9.55
CA GLU A 85 20.95 -20.31 -9.38
C GLU A 85 20.47 -18.85 -9.43
N THR A 86 19.59 -18.50 -10.38
CA THR A 86 19.10 -17.13 -10.58
C THR A 86 18.21 -16.65 -9.44
N LEU A 87 17.29 -17.50 -8.98
CA LEU A 87 16.38 -17.16 -7.87
C LEU A 87 16.99 -17.51 -6.52
N GLY A 88 18.12 -18.21 -6.45
CA GLY A 88 18.71 -18.71 -5.21
C GLY A 88 17.79 -19.70 -4.48
N LEU A 89 17.19 -20.64 -5.20
CA LEU A 89 16.30 -21.64 -4.61
C LEU A 89 17.09 -22.64 -3.77
N THR A 90 16.49 -23.12 -2.69
CA THR A 90 17.00 -24.26 -1.93
C THR A 90 16.97 -25.55 -2.78
N ALA A 91 17.77 -26.54 -2.39
CA ALA A 91 17.77 -27.84 -3.05
C ALA A 91 16.37 -28.49 -3.04
N ASP A 92 15.63 -28.33 -1.94
CA ASP A 92 14.29 -28.88 -1.80
C ASP A 92 13.27 -28.19 -2.73
N GLU A 93 13.35 -26.86 -2.87
CA GLU A 93 12.49 -26.09 -3.80
C GLU A 93 12.78 -26.45 -5.25
N GLN A 94 14.06 -26.58 -5.60
CA GLN A 94 14.46 -27.04 -6.92
C GLN A 94 13.94 -28.45 -7.22
N ASN A 95 14.14 -29.38 -6.28
CA ASN A 95 13.66 -30.76 -6.43
C ASN A 95 12.14 -30.78 -6.60
N TRP A 96 11.44 -29.95 -5.83
CA TRP A 96 9.99 -29.81 -5.96
C TRP A 96 9.57 -29.30 -7.34
N LEU A 97 10.20 -28.25 -7.87
CA LEU A 97 9.95 -27.74 -9.22
C LEU A 97 10.20 -28.81 -10.30
N THR A 98 11.30 -29.55 -10.17
CA THR A 98 11.73 -30.50 -11.21
C THR A 98 10.90 -31.79 -11.24
N LEU A 99 10.49 -32.30 -10.08
CA LEU A 99 9.92 -33.65 -9.95
C LEU A 99 8.38 -33.67 -9.96
N ASN A 100 7.71 -32.56 -9.63
CA ASN A 100 6.24 -32.52 -9.49
C ASN A 100 5.50 -31.90 -10.68
N ASP A 101 6.04 -32.05 -11.89
CA ASP A 101 5.43 -31.57 -13.15
C ASP A 101 5.01 -30.09 -13.13
N GLN A 102 5.83 -29.21 -12.52
CA GLN A 102 5.58 -27.77 -12.45
C GLN A 102 5.95 -27.03 -13.74
N ASN A 103 5.81 -27.70 -14.90
CA ASN A 103 6.26 -27.20 -16.21
C ASN A 103 5.72 -25.80 -16.51
N SER A 104 4.41 -25.58 -16.30
CA SER A 104 3.78 -24.28 -16.54
C SER A 104 4.43 -23.16 -15.72
N LEU A 105 4.66 -23.39 -14.42
CA LEU A 105 5.26 -22.41 -13.52
C LEU A 105 6.73 -22.15 -13.88
N ILE A 106 7.50 -23.19 -14.20
CA ILE A 106 8.91 -23.07 -14.60
C ILE A 106 9.05 -22.15 -15.81
N TYR A 107 8.27 -22.40 -16.87
CA TYR A 107 8.33 -21.58 -18.08
C TYR A 107 7.73 -20.19 -17.89
N GLU A 108 6.67 -20.05 -17.08
CA GLU A 108 6.13 -18.75 -16.69
C GLU A 108 7.21 -17.89 -16.02
N ILE A 109 7.93 -18.42 -15.03
CA ILE A 109 9.00 -17.69 -14.35
C ILE A 109 10.15 -17.40 -15.31
N TYR A 110 10.61 -18.42 -16.05
CA TYR A 110 11.72 -18.28 -16.98
C TYR A 110 11.45 -17.19 -18.01
N ASN A 111 10.29 -17.21 -18.65
CA ASN A 111 9.90 -16.21 -19.64
C ASN A 111 9.59 -14.87 -18.98
N GLY A 112 9.01 -14.87 -17.78
CA GLY A 112 8.69 -13.67 -17.02
C GLY A 112 9.91 -12.86 -16.57
N LEU A 113 11.09 -13.49 -16.47
CA LEU A 113 12.38 -12.83 -16.28
C LEU A 113 12.90 -12.12 -17.56
N LEU A 114 12.34 -12.38 -18.75
CA LEU A 114 12.73 -11.69 -20.01
C LEU A 114 12.06 -10.34 -20.19
N ILE A 115 10.81 -10.29 -19.75
CA ILE A 115 9.95 -9.18 -20.11
C ILE A 115 10.31 -8.07 -19.15
N ALA A 116 10.75 -6.93 -19.68
CA ALA A 116 10.68 -5.67 -18.95
C ALA A 116 9.22 -5.50 -18.54
N GLN A 117 8.88 -5.92 -17.33
CA GLN A 117 7.48 -6.04 -16.93
C GLN A 117 6.83 -4.67 -16.72
N ASN A 118 7.56 -3.57 -17.00
CA ASN A 118 7.16 -2.19 -16.75
C ASN A 118 6.47 -2.06 -15.38
N LEU A 119 7.00 -2.75 -14.36
CA LEU A 119 6.44 -2.76 -13.00
C LEU A 119 6.78 -1.46 -12.24
N ASN A 120 6.67 -0.33 -12.93
CA ASN A 120 6.95 1.03 -12.46
C ASN A 120 8.46 1.33 -12.26
N ARG A 121 8.76 2.36 -11.45
CA ARG A 121 9.98 3.18 -11.19
C ARG A 121 11.41 2.59 -11.33
N CYS A 122 11.58 1.30 -11.62
CA CYS A 122 12.88 0.64 -11.66
C CYS A 122 13.34 0.44 -13.12
N GLU A 123 14.31 1.24 -13.57
CA GLU A 123 14.92 1.13 -14.92
C GLU A 123 16.15 0.18 -14.95
N ARG A 124 16.26 -0.81 -14.03
CA ARG A 124 17.46 -1.67 -13.88
C ARG A 124 17.19 -3.17 -14.12
N GLU A 125 18.23 -3.94 -14.41
CA GLU A 125 18.16 -5.34 -14.89
C GLU A 125 17.54 -6.37 -13.91
N ASP A 126 17.60 -6.16 -12.59
CA ASP A 126 16.86 -6.98 -11.61
C ASP A 126 16.04 -6.06 -10.71
N CYS A 127 14.90 -5.61 -11.23
CA CYS A 127 13.84 -4.93 -10.50
C CYS A 127 13.18 -5.87 -9.49
N GLY A 128 13.93 -6.49 -8.57
CA GLY A 128 13.40 -7.38 -7.54
C GLY A 128 12.66 -8.65 -8.03
N LEU A 129 12.66 -8.91 -9.34
CA LEU A 129 11.93 -10.02 -9.95
C LEU A 129 12.42 -11.36 -9.41
N THR A 130 13.73 -11.49 -9.15
CA THR A 130 14.30 -12.70 -8.57
C THR A 130 13.73 -13.00 -7.18
N GLY A 131 13.52 -11.98 -6.34
CA GLY A 131 12.87 -12.09 -5.03
C GLY A 131 11.39 -12.44 -5.14
N GLY A 132 10.66 -11.79 -6.05
CA GLY A 132 9.24 -12.03 -6.27
C GLY A 132 8.94 -13.43 -6.80
N TYR A 133 9.68 -13.89 -7.81
CA TYR A 133 9.52 -15.25 -8.33
C TYR A 133 9.97 -16.33 -7.34
N HIS A 134 11.01 -16.08 -6.54
CA HIS A 134 11.33 -17.00 -5.45
C HIS A 134 10.14 -17.14 -4.48
N GLU A 135 9.52 -16.03 -4.08
CA GLU A 135 8.35 -16.08 -3.17
C GLU A 135 7.16 -16.81 -3.80
N ILE A 136 6.90 -16.61 -5.10
CA ILE A 136 5.88 -17.36 -5.85
C ILE A 136 6.14 -18.87 -5.77
N VAL A 137 7.39 -19.32 -5.98
CA VAL A 137 7.76 -20.74 -5.85
C VAL A 137 7.45 -21.25 -4.45
N LYS A 138 7.81 -20.51 -3.40
CA LYS A 138 7.53 -20.89 -2.00
C LYS A 138 6.04 -21.04 -1.72
N LEU A 139 5.23 -20.09 -2.17
CA LEU A 139 3.79 -20.08 -1.93
C LEU A 139 3.09 -21.22 -2.67
N VAL A 140 3.36 -21.39 -3.96
CA VAL A 140 2.76 -22.49 -4.75
C VAL A 140 3.18 -23.85 -4.19
N ARG A 141 4.44 -23.99 -3.75
CA ARG A 141 4.93 -25.21 -3.07
C ARG A 141 4.18 -25.48 -1.76
N ALA A 142 3.79 -24.45 -1.02
CA ALA A 142 2.99 -24.58 0.20
C ALA A 142 1.52 -24.91 -0.08
N GLY A 143 1.11 -25.03 -1.34
CA GLY A 143 -0.27 -25.34 -1.76
C GLY A 143 -1.14 -24.11 -1.98
N GLU A 144 -0.57 -22.90 -1.94
CA GLU A 144 -1.31 -21.67 -2.21
C GLU A 144 -1.67 -21.57 -3.71
N ILE A 145 -2.94 -21.24 -3.98
CA ILE A 145 -3.41 -20.95 -5.33
C ILE A 145 -3.26 -19.45 -5.57
N LEU A 146 -2.42 -19.10 -6.56
CA LEU A 146 -2.15 -17.71 -6.95
C LEU A 146 -2.81 -17.40 -8.29
N THR A 147 -3.64 -16.35 -8.32
CA THR A 147 -4.17 -15.75 -9.56
C THR A 147 -3.07 -15.00 -10.32
N ALA A 148 -3.36 -14.57 -11.54
CA ALA A 148 -2.44 -13.71 -12.29
C ALA A 148 -2.15 -12.39 -11.53
N ASP A 149 -3.17 -11.80 -10.91
CA ASP A 149 -3.04 -10.56 -10.14
C ASP A 149 -2.20 -10.77 -8.87
N ASP A 150 -2.37 -11.89 -8.17
CA ASP A 150 -1.54 -12.22 -7.00
C ASP A 150 -0.05 -12.25 -7.35
N LYS A 151 0.30 -12.84 -8.50
CA LYS A 151 1.68 -12.93 -8.97
C LYS A 151 2.19 -11.56 -9.38
N LYS A 152 1.40 -10.79 -10.13
CA LYS A 152 1.77 -9.43 -10.52
C LYS A 152 2.05 -8.55 -9.30
N GLU A 153 1.17 -8.56 -8.30
CA GLU A 153 1.34 -7.81 -7.06
C GLU A 153 2.59 -8.24 -6.27
N LEU A 154 2.87 -9.54 -6.17
CA LEU A 154 4.10 -10.04 -5.53
C LEU A 154 5.35 -9.56 -6.26
N LEU A 155 5.36 -9.63 -7.59
CA LEU A 155 6.48 -9.15 -8.39
C LEU A 155 6.67 -7.65 -8.18
N THR A 156 5.60 -6.85 -8.27
CA THR A 156 5.65 -5.42 -7.99
C THR A 156 6.14 -5.12 -6.57
N PHE A 157 5.71 -5.89 -5.56
CA PHE A 157 6.17 -5.75 -4.17
C PHE A 157 7.69 -5.86 -4.06
N PHE A 158 8.26 -6.94 -4.60
CA PHE A 158 9.71 -7.11 -4.53
C PHE A 158 10.46 -6.13 -5.43
N SER A 159 9.89 -5.72 -6.57
CA SER A 159 10.46 -4.68 -7.42
C SER A 159 10.63 -3.37 -6.67
N ILE A 160 9.57 -2.94 -5.98
CA ILE A 160 9.63 -1.66 -5.29
C ILE A 160 10.49 -1.79 -4.02
N LEU A 161 10.39 -2.89 -3.29
CA LEU A 161 11.28 -3.15 -2.16
C LEU A 161 12.77 -3.04 -2.58
N LYS A 162 13.13 -3.59 -3.74
CA LYS A 162 14.50 -3.48 -4.29
C LYS A 162 14.90 -2.04 -4.56
N CYS A 163 14.00 -1.22 -5.09
CA CYS A 163 14.31 0.14 -5.53
C CYS A 163 14.30 1.15 -4.38
N ASP A 164 13.34 1.05 -3.47
CA ASP A 164 13.14 2.00 -2.40
C ASP A 164 13.93 1.63 -1.13
N ASP A 165 14.14 0.33 -0.88
CA ASP A 165 14.91 -0.16 0.27
C ASP A 165 15.73 -1.40 -0.08
N SER A 166 16.76 -1.20 -0.92
CA SER A 166 17.64 -2.28 -1.39
C SER A 166 18.31 -3.09 -0.27
N GLU A 167 18.49 -2.49 0.91
CA GLU A 167 19.02 -3.14 2.12
C GLU A 167 17.98 -4.10 2.70
N LEU A 168 16.74 -3.64 2.88
CA LEU A 168 15.64 -4.51 3.32
C LEU A 168 15.35 -5.61 2.29
N TYR A 169 15.38 -5.31 1.00
CA TYR A 169 15.31 -6.32 -0.05
C TYR A 169 16.39 -7.40 0.14
N SER A 170 17.65 -7.00 0.35
CA SER A 170 18.77 -7.93 0.56
C SER A 170 18.52 -8.84 1.76
N CYS A 171 17.92 -8.31 2.83
CA CYS A 171 17.52 -9.08 3.99
C CYS A 171 16.47 -10.16 3.66
N PHE A 172 15.39 -9.77 2.97
CA PHE A 172 14.36 -10.72 2.51
C PHE A 172 14.96 -11.80 1.60
N ARG A 173 15.86 -11.42 0.68
CA ARG A 173 16.57 -12.38 -0.18
C ARG A 173 17.43 -13.35 0.63
N THR A 174 18.13 -12.85 1.64
CA THR A 174 18.96 -13.69 2.52
C THR A 174 18.10 -14.72 3.26
N ALA A 175 16.94 -14.30 3.79
CA ALA A 175 15.99 -15.22 4.43
C ALA A 175 15.42 -16.26 3.45
N GLN A 176 15.00 -15.83 2.25
CA GLN A 176 14.51 -16.73 1.20
C GLN A 176 15.55 -17.80 0.82
N GLN A 177 16.80 -17.39 0.61
CA GLN A 177 17.89 -18.30 0.23
C GLN A 177 18.36 -19.21 1.36
N ASN A 178 18.09 -18.83 2.62
CA ASN A 178 18.53 -19.57 3.80
C ASN A 178 17.36 -19.80 4.78
N PRO A 179 16.36 -20.63 4.43
CA PRO A 179 15.26 -20.95 5.33
C PRO A 179 15.76 -21.56 6.64
N GLY A 180 15.18 -21.14 7.76
CA GLY A 180 15.61 -21.52 9.11
C GLY A 180 16.83 -20.79 9.66
N SER A 181 17.43 -19.87 8.89
CA SER A 181 18.45 -18.94 9.41
C SER A 181 17.88 -18.03 10.50
N SER A 182 18.75 -17.37 11.28
CA SER A 182 18.31 -16.40 12.29
C SER A 182 17.50 -15.26 11.68
N ILE A 183 17.87 -14.81 10.48
CA ILE A 183 17.16 -13.76 9.74
C ILE A 183 15.79 -14.26 9.28
N ASP A 184 15.70 -15.48 8.73
CA ASP A 184 14.42 -16.07 8.32
C ASP A 184 13.48 -16.26 9.51
N LEU A 185 13.97 -16.84 10.61
CA LEU A 185 13.20 -17.00 11.85
C LEU A 185 12.73 -15.66 12.43
N PHE A 186 13.58 -14.62 12.37
CA PHE A 186 13.21 -13.28 12.80
C PHE A 186 12.08 -12.71 11.94
N LEU A 187 12.20 -12.73 10.60
CA LEU A 187 11.15 -12.24 9.70
C LEU A 187 9.86 -13.05 9.85
N MET A 188 9.95 -14.37 10.04
CA MET A 188 8.80 -15.22 10.35
C MET A 188 8.14 -14.83 11.67
N SER A 189 8.90 -14.45 12.69
CA SER A 189 8.34 -13.99 13.97
C SER A 189 7.54 -12.69 13.82
N ILE A 190 8.02 -11.75 12.99
CA ILE A 190 7.30 -10.52 12.65
C ILE A 190 6.00 -10.87 11.92
N LYS A 191 6.11 -11.68 10.85
CA LYS A 191 4.94 -12.11 10.07
C LYS A 191 3.89 -12.79 10.97
N GLN A 192 4.31 -13.69 11.85
CA GLN A 192 3.41 -14.37 12.77
C GLN A 192 2.75 -13.38 13.74
N SER A 193 3.49 -12.41 14.26
CA SER A 193 2.94 -11.37 15.15
C SER A 193 1.87 -10.54 14.44
N LEU A 194 2.13 -10.11 13.20
CA LEU A 194 1.17 -9.37 12.37
C LEU A 194 -0.08 -10.20 12.01
N LEU A 195 0.08 -11.52 11.77
CA LEU A 195 -1.04 -12.41 11.43
C LEU A 195 -1.90 -12.79 12.65
N THR A 196 -1.31 -12.85 13.85
CA THR A 196 -2.02 -13.27 15.07
C THR A 196 -2.62 -12.12 15.85
N ASN A 197 -2.14 -10.90 15.62
CA ASN A 197 -2.60 -9.71 16.32
C ASN A 197 -2.75 -8.56 15.32
N ASN A 198 -4.01 -8.24 14.96
CA ASN A 198 -4.33 -7.10 14.10
C ASN A 198 -3.88 -5.76 14.70
N ASN A 199 -3.67 -5.71 16.02
CA ASN A 199 -3.17 -4.55 16.75
C ASN A 199 -1.68 -4.66 17.08
N ALA A 200 -0.95 -5.62 16.49
CA ALA A 200 0.47 -5.82 16.79
C ALA A 200 1.25 -4.52 16.66
N LEU A 201 0.96 -3.73 15.62
CA LEU A 201 1.60 -2.44 15.35
C LEU A 201 1.16 -1.29 16.27
N LEU A 202 0.13 -1.50 17.09
CA LEU A 202 -0.42 -0.54 18.05
C LEU A 202 -0.11 -0.94 19.51
N ASP A 203 0.64 -2.03 19.71
CA ASP A 203 0.99 -2.53 21.03
C ASP A 203 1.75 -1.45 21.83
N GLY A 204 1.34 -1.23 23.08
CA GLY A 204 1.87 -0.15 23.93
C GLY A 204 1.17 1.21 23.82
N CYS A 205 0.15 1.36 22.96
CA CYS A 205 -0.73 2.54 22.91
C CYS A 205 -1.98 2.44 23.81
N ASP A 206 -2.01 1.49 24.76
CA ASP A 206 -3.16 1.17 25.62
C ASP A 206 -3.57 2.29 26.61
N ASN A 207 -2.77 3.35 26.76
CA ASN A 207 -2.97 4.42 27.73
C ASN A 207 -3.66 5.67 27.15
N LEU A 208 -4.66 5.52 26.26
CA LEU A 208 -5.32 6.67 25.59
C LEU A 208 -6.80 6.92 26.00
N PRO A 209 -7.13 7.19 27.29
CA PRO A 209 -8.51 7.29 27.74
C PRO A 209 -9.37 8.36 27.06
N ALA A 210 -8.77 9.44 26.55
CA ALA A 210 -9.53 10.60 26.08
C ALA A 210 -10.25 10.37 24.73
N TYR A 211 -9.77 9.41 23.93
CA TYR A 211 -10.26 9.19 22.56
C TYR A 211 -10.54 7.72 22.22
N THR A 212 -10.16 6.76 23.08
CA THR A 212 -10.33 5.32 22.85
C THR A 212 -11.76 4.94 22.50
N ASP A 213 -12.75 5.46 23.21
CA ASP A 213 -14.16 5.10 22.96
C ASP A 213 -14.61 5.57 21.57
N ARG A 214 -14.14 6.74 21.12
CA ARG A 214 -14.46 7.28 19.80
C ARG A 214 -13.78 6.49 18.70
N TRP A 215 -12.49 6.20 18.83
CA TRP A 215 -11.80 5.38 17.84
C TRP A 215 -12.34 3.95 17.81
N PHE A 216 -12.72 3.38 18.95
CA PHE A 216 -13.39 2.09 18.99
C PHE A 216 -14.73 2.12 18.26
N GLU A 217 -15.54 3.17 18.49
CA GLU A 217 -16.80 3.36 17.77
C GLU A 217 -16.55 3.47 16.25
N LEU A 218 -15.58 4.29 15.83
CA LEU A 218 -15.25 4.45 14.40
C LEU A 218 -14.66 3.18 13.79
N SER A 219 -13.83 2.42 14.52
CA SER A 219 -13.22 1.20 14.01
C SER A 219 -14.19 0.04 13.89
N THR A 220 -15.27 0.06 14.67
CA THR A 220 -16.29 -1.00 14.69
C THR A 220 -17.59 -0.61 14.00
N PHE A 221 -17.73 0.65 13.58
CA PHE A 221 -18.88 1.12 12.84
C PHE A 221 -18.93 0.49 11.46
N ASP A 222 -19.98 -0.30 11.21
CA ASP A 222 -20.29 -0.90 9.91
C ASP A 222 -21.19 0.06 9.09
N PRO A 223 -20.66 0.70 8.02
CA PRO A 223 -21.45 1.62 7.20
C PRO A 223 -22.56 0.90 6.44
N LEU A 224 -22.39 -0.39 6.15
CA LEU A 224 -23.41 -1.21 5.52
C LEU A 224 -24.55 -1.55 6.46
N SER A 225 -24.46 -1.26 7.77
CA SER A 225 -25.61 -1.37 8.67
C SER A 225 -26.71 -0.33 8.36
N VAL A 226 -26.35 0.78 7.70
CA VAL A 226 -27.23 1.90 7.37
C VAL A 226 -27.97 1.66 6.05
N LEU A 227 -29.30 1.57 6.10
CA LEU A 227 -30.13 1.22 4.94
C LEU A 227 -29.95 2.19 3.76
N ALA A 228 -29.93 3.50 4.02
CA ALA A 228 -29.78 4.51 2.98
C ALA A 228 -28.44 4.37 2.23
N VAL A 229 -27.36 4.03 2.95
CA VAL A 229 -26.03 3.77 2.36
C VAL A 229 -26.07 2.55 1.45
N ARG A 230 -26.64 1.42 1.90
CA ARG A 230 -26.79 0.23 1.05
C ARG A 230 -27.59 0.53 -0.21
N THR A 231 -28.73 1.21 -0.06
CA THR A 231 -29.58 1.59 -1.19
C THR A 231 -28.85 2.51 -2.17
N LYS A 232 -28.04 3.45 -1.68
CA LYS A 232 -27.23 4.32 -2.54
C LYS A 232 -26.18 3.53 -3.33
N LEU A 233 -25.47 2.60 -2.69
CA LEU A 233 -24.49 1.74 -3.38
C LEU A 233 -25.15 0.86 -4.44
N GLU A 234 -26.31 0.26 -4.12
CA GLU A 234 -27.11 -0.51 -5.09
C GLU A 234 -27.55 0.34 -6.30
N GLN A 235 -27.84 1.63 -6.10
CA GLN A 235 -28.19 2.56 -7.17
C GLN A 235 -26.98 2.98 -8.02
N LEU A 236 -25.80 3.11 -7.40
CA LEU A 236 -24.56 3.45 -8.09
C LEU A 236 -24.05 2.28 -8.94
N GLY A 237 -24.24 1.04 -8.49
CA GLY A 237 -23.93 -0.18 -9.25
C GLY A 237 -23.02 -1.15 -8.48
N GLU A 238 -22.87 -2.37 -9.00
CA GLU A 238 -22.14 -3.46 -8.33
C GLU A 238 -20.63 -3.19 -8.15
N GLU A 239 -20.09 -2.25 -8.92
CA GLU A 239 -18.67 -1.84 -8.84
C GLU A 239 -18.39 -0.88 -7.66
N TYR A 240 -19.43 -0.33 -7.04
CA TYR A 240 -19.33 0.51 -5.86
C TYR A 240 -19.49 -0.30 -4.57
N TRP A 241 -18.50 -0.23 -3.68
CA TRP A 241 -18.55 -0.98 -2.42
C TRP A 241 -17.76 -0.28 -1.31
N ILE A 242 -18.23 -0.39 -0.06
CA ILE A 242 -17.60 0.25 1.11
C ILE A 242 -16.21 -0.34 1.37
N GLN A 243 -15.22 0.55 1.48
CA GLN A 243 -13.86 0.23 1.90
C GLN A 243 -13.74 0.38 3.43
N THR A 244 -13.97 -0.71 4.16
CA THR A 244 -13.77 -0.84 5.60
C THR A 244 -12.29 -1.12 5.94
N LEU A 245 -11.97 -1.08 7.23
CA LEU A 245 -10.65 -1.49 7.72
C LEU A 245 -10.33 -2.95 7.38
N GLU A 246 -11.34 -3.82 7.39
CA GLU A 246 -11.22 -5.26 7.17
C GLU A 246 -11.06 -5.62 5.70
N ASN A 247 -11.74 -4.90 4.80
CA ASN A 247 -11.73 -5.18 3.35
C ASN A 247 -10.91 -4.17 2.53
N ALA A 248 -10.11 -3.33 3.20
CA ALA A 248 -9.28 -2.29 2.61
C ALA A 248 -8.55 -2.75 1.32
N SER A 249 -8.09 -4.00 1.25
CA SER A 249 -7.40 -4.55 0.08
C SER A 249 -8.28 -5.37 -0.89
N ASN A 250 -9.60 -5.12 -0.98
CA ASN A 250 -10.62 -5.83 -1.79
C ASN A 250 -10.37 -7.34 -2.01
N THR A 251 -9.96 -8.02 -0.95
CA THR A 251 -9.76 -9.45 -1.03
C THR A 251 -10.69 -10.07 -0.02
N ASN A 252 -11.86 -10.48 -0.51
CA ASN A 252 -12.73 -11.52 0.07
C ASN A 252 -12.00 -12.89 0.18
N ILE A 253 -10.67 -12.88 0.33
CA ILE A 253 -9.79 -14.03 0.29
C ILE A 253 -8.78 -13.82 1.43
N ASN A 254 -8.90 -14.69 2.42
CA ASN A 254 -7.86 -15.06 3.39
C ASN A 254 -6.45 -14.48 3.11
N THR A 255 -6.00 -13.60 4.01
CA THR A 255 -4.66 -13.65 4.63
C THR A 255 -3.41 -13.58 3.74
N LYS A 256 -3.43 -12.97 2.55
CA LYS A 256 -2.20 -12.74 1.78
C LYS A 256 -1.44 -11.52 2.34
N TRP A 257 -0.36 -11.79 3.09
CA TRP A 257 0.40 -10.79 3.86
C TRP A 257 0.98 -9.63 3.03
N TRP A 258 1.15 -9.82 1.72
CA TRP A 258 1.64 -8.80 0.80
C TRP A 258 0.53 -7.91 0.22
N LYS A 259 -0.75 -8.23 0.47
CA LYS A 259 -1.91 -7.47 -0.02
C LYS A 259 -2.47 -6.49 0.99
N THR A 260 -2.37 -6.82 2.27
CA THR A 260 -2.90 -6.01 3.37
C THR A 260 -1.85 -5.03 3.87
N ALA A 261 -2.17 -3.74 3.98
CA ALA A 261 -1.40 -2.88 4.85
C ALA A 261 -1.85 -3.11 6.31
N PRO A 262 -0.96 -3.54 7.22
CA PRO A 262 -1.30 -3.68 8.65
C PRO A 262 -1.54 -2.32 9.35
N SER A 263 -1.42 -1.24 8.60
CA SER A 263 -1.18 0.11 9.07
C SER A 263 -2.48 0.82 9.31
N VAL A 264 -2.88 0.86 10.57
CA VAL A 264 -4.02 1.63 11.03
C VAL A 264 -3.49 2.96 11.58
N ASN A 265 -4.09 4.04 11.11
CA ASN A 265 -3.98 5.38 11.66
C ASN A 265 -5.24 5.66 12.48
N MET A 266 -5.04 6.10 13.71
CA MET A 266 -6.11 6.69 14.51
C MET A 266 -5.70 8.13 14.82
N ASP A 267 -6.53 9.09 14.43
CA ASP A 267 -6.24 10.49 14.66
C ASP A 267 -7.42 11.25 15.25
N PHE A 268 -7.07 12.34 15.92
CA PHE A 268 -7.97 13.35 16.43
C PHE A 268 -7.29 14.70 16.24
N PHE A 269 -8.02 15.64 15.63
CA PHE A 269 -7.64 17.04 15.52
C PHE A 269 -8.83 17.91 15.90
N GLY A 270 -8.62 18.84 16.83
CA GLY A 270 -9.68 19.70 17.35
C GLY A 270 -9.21 21.11 17.65
N ILE A 271 -10.17 22.04 17.61
CA ILE A 271 -9.99 23.45 17.95
C ILE A 271 -11.04 23.86 18.98
N LYS A 272 -10.62 24.53 20.05
CA LYS A 272 -11.51 24.94 21.14
C LYS A 272 -12.10 26.31 20.86
N ILE A 273 -13.41 26.38 20.65
CA ILE A 273 -14.18 27.61 20.48
C ILE A 273 -14.72 28.03 21.85
N THR A 274 -14.27 29.19 22.34
CA THR A 274 -14.74 29.78 23.60
C THR A 274 -15.86 30.80 23.37
N GLN A 275 -15.92 31.39 22.18
CA GLN A 275 -17.00 32.26 21.74
C GLN A 275 -17.30 31.96 20.27
N PHE A 276 -18.54 31.60 19.96
CA PHE A 276 -18.96 31.38 18.58
C PHE A 276 -18.89 32.67 17.74
N PRO A 277 -18.59 32.55 16.43
CA PRO A 277 -18.61 33.70 15.54
C PRO A 277 -20.01 34.27 15.39
N ASN A 278 -20.09 35.52 14.94
CA ASN A 278 -21.32 36.10 14.43
C ASN A 278 -21.69 35.46 13.08
N LYS A 279 -22.99 35.38 12.81
CA LYS A 279 -23.52 34.99 11.50
C LYS A 279 -22.98 35.96 10.43
N PRO A 280 -22.52 35.48 9.27
CA PRO A 280 -22.04 36.35 8.19
C PRO A 280 -23.18 37.07 7.45
N PHE A 281 -24.42 36.91 7.92
CA PHE A 281 -25.63 37.52 7.39
C PHE A 281 -26.43 38.22 8.50
N PRO A 282 -27.23 39.26 8.16
CA PRO A 282 -28.09 39.93 9.12
C PRO A 282 -29.00 38.96 9.88
N PRO A 283 -29.20 39.13 11.21
CA PRO A 283 -28.83 40.28 12.03
C PRO A 283 -27.39 40.27 12.61
N PHE A 284 -26.46 39.47 12.08
CA PHE A 284 -25.05 39.39 12.53
C PHE A 284 -24.90 39.05 14.03
N THR A 285 -25.84 38.27 14.56
CA THR A 285 -25.78 37.75 15.93
C THR A 285 -24.82 36.56 16.03
N PRO A 286 -24.26 36.26 17.21
CA PRO A 286 -23.52 35.01 17.43
C PRO A 286 -24.31 33.79 16.98
N PHE A 287 -23.64 32.82 16.37
CA PHE A 287 -24.20 31.49 16.15
C PHE A 287 -24.47 30.80 17.49
N THR A 288 -25.56 30.05 17.57
CA THR A 288 -25.67 28.96 18.55
C THR A 288 -24.79 27.78 18.13
N PRO A 289 -24.47 26.83 19.04
CA PRO A 289 -23.67 25.66 18.68
C PRO A 289 -24.27 24.84 17.53
N GLN A 290 -25.60 24.68 17.51
CA GLN A 290 -26.28 23.97 16.43
C GLN A 290 -26.19 24.73 15.12
N GLU A 291 -26.51 26.03 15.12
CA GLU A 291 -26.47 26.82 13.88
C GLU A 291 -25.06 26.94 13.31
N PHE A 292 -24.01 26.93 14.15
CA PHE A 292 -22.63 26.91 13.66
C PHE A 292 -22.27 25.56 13.04
N PHE A 293 -22.71 24.45 13.66
CA PHE A 293 -22.53 23.11 13.11
C PHE A 293 -23.24 22.96 11.76
N ASP A 294 -24.50 23.39 11.66
CA ASP A 294 -25.28 23.38 10.42
C ASP A 294 -24.61 24.28 9.35
N TYR A 295 -24.10 25.45 9.74
CA TYR A 295 -23.36 26.33 8.82
C TYR A 295 -22.10 25.67 8.26
N LEU A 296 -21.34 24.94 9.09
CA LEU A 296 -20.17 24.21 8.62
C LEU A 296 -20.55 23.05 7.70
N GLN A 297 -21.66 22.36 7.96
CA GLN A 297 -22.20 21.34 7.06
C GLN A 297 -22.54 21.97 5.70
N ASP A 298 -23.38 23.01 5.67
CA ASP A 298 -23.82 23.65 4.42
C ASP A 298 -22.68 24.21 3.57
N ASN A 299 -21.57 24.59 4.22
CA ASN A 299 -20.40 25.17 3.56
C ASN A 299 -19.21 24.19 3.48
N PHE A 300 -19.39 22.91 3.79
CA PHE A 300 -18.31 21.93 3.88
C PHE A 300 -17.46 21.91 2.59
N ALA A 301 -18.10 21.75 1.43
CA ALA A 301 -17.48 21.78 0.11
C ALA A 301 -17.43 23.18 -0.53
N ALA A 302 -17.47 24.26 0.28
CA ALA A 302 -17.27 25.63 -0.23
C ALA A 302 -15.78 25.97 -0.29
N ALA A 303 -15.40 26.89 -1.21
CA ALA A 303 -14.02 27.37 -1.35
C ALA A 303 -13.43 27.98 -0.05
N SER A 304 -14.25 28.47 0.87
CA SER A 304 -13.76 28.97 2.17
C SER A 304 -13.33 27.87 3.14
N PHE A 305 -13.60 26.60 2.81
CA PHE A 305 -13.35 25.44 3.67
C PHE A 305 -12.58 24.35 2.90
N LEU A 306 -13.27 23.39 2.27
CA LEU A 306 -12.65 22.26 1.56
C LEU A 306 -13.00 22.16 0.07
N GLY A 307 -13.81 23.08 -0.48
CA GLY A 307 -14.23 23.06 -1.88
C GLY A 307 -13.14 23.51 -2.87
N VAL A 308 -13.46 23.48 -4.17
CA VAL A 308 -12.57 24.00 -5.23
C VAL A 308 -12.17 25.47 -4.94
N GLY A 309 -10.88 25.79 -5.04
CA GLY A 309 -10.33 27.12 -4.77
C GLY A 309 -10.00 27.38 -3.31
N ASN A 310 -9.98 26.35 -2.46
CA ASN A 310 -9.73 26.51 -1.04
C ASN A 310 -8.25 26.78 -0.70
N ALA A 311 -7.99 27.35 0.48
CA ALA A 311 -6.62 27.68 0.90
C ALA A 311 -5.74 26.45 1.20
N CYS A 312 -6.34 25.27 1.36
CA CYS A 312 -5.65 23.99 1.46
C CYS A 312 -5.30 23.39 0.09
N GLU A 313 -5.82 23.95 -1.00
CA GLU A 313 -5.44 23.60 -2.37
C GLU A 313 -3.99 24.05 -2.62
N GLY A 314 -3.04 23.12 -2.43
CA GLY A 314 -1.60 23.40 -2.56
C GLY A 314 -0.82 23.39 -1.24
N SER A 315 -1.43 23.04 -0.10
CA SER A 315 -0.67 22.63 1.10
C SER A 315 0.25 21.43 0.79
N ILE A 316 -0.09 20.67 -0.25
CA ILE A 316 0.74 19.64 -0.85
C ILE A 316 1.26 20.16 -2.21
N PRO A 317 2.57 20.46 -2.35
CA PRO A 317 3.12 20.89 -3.63
C PRO A 317 2.82 19.82 -4.68
N THR A 318 2.20 20.22 -5.79
CA THR A 318 1.78 19.37 -6.94
C THR A 318 0.46 18.61 -6.82
N ILE A 319 -0.30 18.76 -5.73
CA ILE A 319 -1.59 18.08 -5.54
C ILE A 319 -2.66 19.11 -5.17
N GLN A 320 -3.67 19.26 -6.04
CA GLN A 320 -4.92 19.93 -5.67
C GLN A 320 -5.72 18.94 -4.83
N THR A 321 -6.14 19.33 -3.62
CA THR A 321 -7.04 18.52 -2.79
C THR A 321 -8.25 19.33 -2.40
N TYR A 322 -9.41 18.92 -2.89
CA TYR A 322 -10.69 19.53 -2.61
C TYR A 322 -11.82 18.50 -2.65
N PHE A 323 -12.91 18.84 -1.99
CA PHE A 323 -14.14 18.07 -1.97
C PHE A 323 -15.13 18.64 -2.98
N GLU A 324 -15.73 17.76 -3.77
CA GLU A 324 -16.86 18.08 -4.63
C GLU A 324 -17.96 17.03 -4.51
N TYR A 325 -19.18 17.41 -4.85
CA TYR A 325 -20.29 16.46 -4.88
C TYR A 325 -20.15 15.57 -6.10
N ASN A 326 -20.20 14.26 -5.90
CA ASN A 326 -20.07 13.29 -6.99
C ASN A 326 -21.18 13.46 -8.04
N GLN A 327 -22.40 13.76 -7.59
CA GLN A 327 -23.54 14.11 -8.45
C GLN A 327 -24.35 15.28 -7.89
N PRO A 328 -25.12 16.01 -8.72
CA PRO A 328 -25.99 17.10 -8.25
C PRO A 328 -27.02 16.66 -7.19
N THR A 329 -27.43 15.40 -7.18
CA THR A 329 -28.32 14.85 -6.15
C THR A 329 -27.65 14.77 -4.78
N ASP A 330 -26.33 14.56 -4.72
CA ASP A 330 -25.58 14.49 -3.46
C ASP A 330 -25.57 15.84 -2.74
N TYR A 331 -25.62 16.96 -3.46
CA TYR A 331 -25.79 18.29 -2.85
C TYR A 331 -27.10 18.38 -2.05
N ASN A 332 -28.20 17.87 -2.61
CA ASN A 332 -29.50 17.91 -1.94
C ASN A 332 -29.53 16.94 -0.76
N GLU A 333 -28.99 15.73 -0.91
CA GLU A 333 -28.84 14.76 0.18
C GLU A 333 -28.01 15.36 1.33
N TRP A 334 -26.94 16.09 0.98
CA TRP A 334 -26.04 16.73 1.94
C TRP A 334 -26.71 17.85 2.74
N THR A 335 -27.42 18.75 2.05
CA THR A 335 -27.93 20.01 2.62
C THR A 335 -29.37 19.92 3.15
N ILE A 336 -30.16 18.93 2.72
CA ILE A 336 -31.61 18.87 3.00
C ILE A 336 -31.99 17.64 3.82
N ASP A 337 -31.45 16.46 3.49
CA ASP A 337 -31.96 15.16 3.98
C ASP A 337 -30.98 14.46 4.93
N SER A 338 -30.55 15.16 5.97
CA SER A 338 -29.65 14.65 7.01
C SER A 338 -28.25 14.28 6.55
N GLY A 339 -27.79 14.63 5.36
CA GLY A 339 -26.42 14.36 4.95
C GLY A 339 -26.18 12.92 4.47
N VAL A 340 -26.88 11.93 5.01
CA VAL A 340 -26.79 10.52 4.62
C VAL A 340 -27.76 10.25 3.47
N PRO A 341 -27.34 9.67 2.31
CA PRO A 341 -26.05 9.06 1.99
C PRO A 341 -25.23 9.88 0.97
N ALA A 342 -25.08 11.19 1.17
CA ALA A 342 -24.41 12.05 0.20
C ALA A 342 -22.97 11.60 -0.08
N VAL A 343 -22.60 11.59 -1.36
CA VAL A 343 -21.28 11.19 -1.84
C VAL A 343 -20.43 12.42 -2.18
N PHE A 344 -19.18 12.40 -1.73
CA PHE A 344 -18.15 13.36 -2.12
C PHE A 344 -17.01 12.66 -2.84
N THR A 345 -16.54 13.30 -3.90
CA THR A 345 -15.27 13.00 -4.55
C THR A 345 -14.20 13.93 -3.97
N ILE A 346 -13.07 13.35 -3.60
CA ILE A 346 -11.88 14.03 -3.11
C ILE A 346 -10.89 14.01 -4.26
N SER A 347 -10.74 15.16 -4.92
CA SER A 347 -9.77 15.25 -6.01
C SER A 347 -8.36 15.15 -5.44
N MET A 348 -7.56 14.22 -5.93
CA MET A 348 -6.15 14.00 -5.58
C MET A 348 -5.48 13.14 -6.67
N PRO A 349 -4.15 12.85 -6.66
CA PRO A 349 -3.53 12.10 -7.77
C PRO A 349 -4.07 10.68 -7.98
N ASP A 350 -4.80 10.18 -6.98
CA ASP A 350 -5.60 8.96 -7.01
C ASP A 350 -6.94 9.33 -6.35
N ASP A 351 -7.87 9.85 -7.14
CA ASP A 351 -9.14 10.43 -6.65
C ASP A 351 -9.84 9.46 -5.68
N GLY A 352 -10.33 10.01 -4.56
CA GLY A 352 -10.93 9.22 -3.48
C GLY A 352 -12.40 9.52 -3.32
N ASN A 353 -13.25 8.50 -3.17
CA ASN A 353 -14.67 8.71 -2.89
C ASN A 353 -15.02 8.39 -1.43
N VAL A 354 -15.84 9.25 -0.82
CA VAL A 354 -16.40 9.06 0.52
C VAL A 354 -17.90 9.26 0.51
N ILE A 355 -18.59 8.51 1.36
CA ILE A 355 -20.04 8.58 1.54
C ILE A 355 -20.35 8.95 2.98
N CYS A 356 -21.26 9.90 3.19
CA CYS A 356 -21.78 10.20 4.52
C CYS A 356 -22.64 9.04 5.01
N THR A 357 -22.21 8.38 6.08
CA THR A 357 -22.80 7.13 6.56
C THR A 357 -23.50 7.30 7.89
N GLN A 358 -23.24 8.39 8.60
CA GLN A 358 -23.93 8.72 9.83
C GLN A 358 -24.07 10.24 9.96
N HIS A 359 -25.22 10.70 10.40
CA HIS A 359 -25.41 12.08 10.87
C HIS A 359 -26.26 12.06 12.13
N ASP A 360 -25.73 12.64 13.19
CA ASP A 360 -26.41 12.77 14.47
C ASP A 360 -26.52 14.25 14.82
N ILE A 361 -27.69 14.81 14.54
CA ILE A 361 -28.02 16.22 14.79
C ILE A 361 -27.99 16.52 16.30
N ALA A 362 -28.42 15.58 17.14
CA ALA A 362 -28.47 15.79 18.58
C ALA A 362 -27.06 15.95 19.16
N ASN A 363 -26.16 15.06 18.74
CA ASN A 363 -24.77 15.01 19.18
C ASN A 363 -23.81 15.81 18.28
N LYS A 364 -24.30 16.46 17.22
CA LYS A 364 -23.57 17.32 16.27
C LYS A 364 -22.33 16.63 15.71
N TYR A 365 -22.55 15.53 15.01
CA TYR A 365 -21.48 14.93 14.21
C TYR A 365 -22.00 14.29 12.93
N TRP A 366 -21.13 14.20 11.94
CA TRP A 366 -21.30 13.36 10.76
C TRP A 366 -20.09 12.45 10.57
N THR A 367 -20.32 11.23 10.11
CA THR A 367 -19.29 10.23 9.82
C THR A 367 -19.29 9.94 8.32
N PHE A 368 -18.11 9.98 7.71
CA PHE A 368 -17.85 9.55 6.36
C PHE A 368 -17.15 8.20 6.36
N SER A 369 -17.50 7.35 5.41
CA SER A 369 -16.77 6.12 5.13
C SER A 369 -16.23 6.16 3.72
N THR A 370 -15.01 5.64 3.55
CA THR A 370 -14.39 5.47 2.24
C THR A 370 -15.09 4.37 1.47
N PHE A 371 -15.22 4.52 0.16
CA PHE A 371 -15.75 3.46 -0.69
C PHE A 371 -15.09 3.48 -2.05
N ASN A 372 -15.02 2.30 -2.65
CA ASN A 372 -14.45 2.10 -3.96
C ASN A 372 -15.46 2.59 -5.00
N ALA A 373 -14.94 3.28 -6.00
CA ALA A 373 -15.64 3.60 -7.22
C ALA A 373 -15.03 2.80 -8.40
N PRO A 374 -15.75 2.65 -9.52
CA PRO A 374 -15.21 2.02 -10.71
C PRO A 374 -14.05 2.84 -11.27
N GLY A 375 -12.83 2.32 -11.14
CA GLY A 375 -11.61 2.94 -11.65
C GLY A 375 -11.10 2.26 -12.91
N TRP A 376 -10.65 3.08 -13.87
CA TRP A 376 -9.93 2.76 -15.12
C TRP A 376 -10.77 2.30 -16.34
N LEU A 377 -10.62 3.09 -17.43
CA LEU A 377 -10.94 2.89 -18.86
C LEU A 377 -12.13 3.66 -19.48
N GLU A 378 -12.98 4.35 -18.72
CA GLU A 378 -14.00 5.24 -19.30
C GLU A 378 -14.18 6.52 -18.48
N GLY A 379 -13.78 7.67 -19.05
CA GLY A 379 -13.90 8.99 -18.41
C GLY A 379 -12.62 9.41 -17.68
N ASP A 380 -12.34 10.72 -17.68
CA ASP A 380 -11.09 11.30 -17.17
C ASP A 380 -10.95 11.27 -15.63
N SER A 381 -11.67 10.39 -14.92
CA SER A 381 -11.58 10.25 -13.45
C SER A 381 -10.82 8.98 -13.05
N TRP A 382 -9.96 9.11 -12.05
CA TRP A 382 -9.12 8.02 -11.54
C TRP A 382 -9.77 7.32 -10.34
N ASP A 383 -11.10 7.39 -10.25
CA ASP A 383 -11.91 6.98 -9.10
C ASP A 383 -11.89 5.45 -8.92
N GLY A 384 -10.82 4.93 -8.32
CA GLY A 384 -10.66 3.51 -8.02
C GLY A 384 -10.72 3.25 -6.52
N PHE A 385 -9.62 2.66 -6.03
CA PHE A 385 -9.43 2.38 -4.62
C PHE A 385 -9.08 3.68 -3.87
N HIS A 386 -9.89 4.07 -2.88
CA HIS A 386 -9.51 5.19 -2.01
C HIS A 386 -8.14 4.92 -1.35
N PRO A 387 -7.20 5.89 -1.25
CA PRO A 387 -5.84 5.64 -0.73
C PRO A 387 -5.78 5.06 0.68
N VAL A 388 -6.76 5.43 1.50
CA VAL A 388 -7.05 4.87 2.83
C VAL A 388 -8.46 4.28 2.89
N SER A 389 -8.71 3.37 3.81
CA SER A 389 -9.97 2.68 4.03
C SER A 389 -10.39 2.82 5.49
N GLY A 390 -11.64 3.19 5.78
CA GLY A 390 -12.13 3.33 7.15
C GLY A 390 -13.19 4.40 7.32
N ASN A 391 -13.26 4.96 8.54
CA ASN A 391 -14.29 5.90 8.95
C ASN A 391 -13.66 7.18 9.50
N ARG A 392 -14.19 8.34 9.11
CA ARG A 392 -13.81 9.65 9.63
C ARG A 392 -15.02 10.44 10.06
N ARG A 393 -15.01 10.90 11.32
CA ARG A 393 -16.07 11.71 11.91
C ARG A 393 -15.63 13.15 12.09
N PHE A 394 -16.53 14.07 11.80
CA PHE A 394 -16.40 15.48 12.12
C PHE A 394 -17.52 15.85 13.08
N GLY A 395 -17.25 16.73 14.04
CA GLY A 395 -18.28 17.09 15.00
C GLY A 395 -17.96 18.25 15.91
N LEU A 396 -18.91 18.55 16.79
CA LEU A 396 -18.84 19.63 17.77
C LEU A 396 -19.20 19.10 19.18
N ILE A 397 -18.22 19.05 20.08
CA ILE A 397 -18.40 18.55 21.46
C ILE A 397 -18.44 19.73 22.43
N GLN A 398 -19.37 19.68 23.38
CA GLN A 398 -19.39 20.64 24.50
C GLN A 398 -18.38 20.21 25.58
N ASN A 399 -17.53 21.15 25.98
CA ASN A 399 -16.54 20.96 27.05
C ASN A 399 -17.17 21.24 28.43
N PRO A 400 -16.59 20.71 29.53
CA PRO A 400 -17.10 20.92 30.89
C PRO A 400 -17.17 22.39 31.33
N ASP A 401 -16.35 23.26 30.73
CA ASP A 401 -16.33 24.71 31.00
C ASP A 401 -17.34 25.50 30.16
N GLY A 402 -18.18 24.81 29.37
CA GLY A 402 -19.21 25.41 28.52
C GLY A 402 -18.70 25.88 27.15
N SER A 403 -17.39 25.80 26.89
CA SER A 403 -16.84 26.00 25.55
C SER A 403 -17.19 24.81 24.64
N TYR A 404 -16.88 24.91 23.34
CA TYR A 404 -17.03 23.79 22.41
C TYR A 404 -15.71 23.45 21.74
N THR A 405 -15.55 22.20 21.30
CA THR A 405 -14.45 21.75 20.46
C THR A 405 -15.02 21.26 19.14
N PHE A 406 -14.69 21.94 18.04
CA PHE A 406 -14.91 21.38 16.71
C PHE A 406 -13.75 20.45 16.40
N TYR A 407 -14.03 19.27 15.85
CA TYR A 407 -13.01 18.25 15.62
C TYR A 407 -13.23 17.44 14.35
N THR A 408 -12.15 16.81 13.90
CA THR A 408 -12.16 15.63 13.01
C THR A 408 -11.42 14.48 13.70
N SER A 409 -11.89 13.26 13.49
CA SER A 409 -11.30 12.05 14.06
C SER A 409 -11.45 10.90 13.08
N GLY A 410 -10.33 10.30 12.68
CA GLY A 410 -10.29 9.16 11.77
C GLY A 410 -9.85 7.88 12.46
N VAL A 411 -10.39 6.76 11.97
CA VAL A 411 -9.72 5.46 12.03
C VAL A 411 -9.68 4.92 10.62
N ASP A 412 -8.49 4.93 10.04
CA ASP A 412 -8.27 4.58 8.64
C ASP A 412 -7.04 3.69 8.47
N ARG A 413 -7.05 2.88 7.41
CA ARG A 413 -6.01 1.92 7.06
C ARG A 413 -5.56 2.18 5.65
N LEU A 414 -4.27 2.03 5.34
CA LEU A 414 -3.84 2.11 3.94
C LEU A 414 -4.46 0.97 3.11
N THR A 415 -5.07 1.33 1.99
CA THR A 415 -5.86 0.41 1.15
C THR A 415 -5.00 -0.59 0.38
N GLY A 416 -3.80 -0.16 -0.04
CA GLY A 416 -2.87 -0.99 -0.79
C GLY A 416 -1.45 -0.91 -0.22
N TRP A 417 -0.69 -1.98 -0.39
CA TRP A 417 0.73 -2.00 -0.02
C TRP A 417 1.55 -0.98 -0.84
N TRP A 418 1.08 -0.56 -2.01
CA TRP A 418 1.73 0.49 -2.81
C TRP A 418 1.52 1.91 -2.27
N HIS A 419 0.49 2.15 -1.44
CA HIS A 419 0.36 3.41 -0.70
C HIS A 419 1.40 3.54 0.42
N ARG A 420 2.15 2.47 0.74
CA ARG A 420 3.23 2.43 1.73
C ARG A 420 4.55 3.06 1.26
N ILE A 421 4.75 3.11 -0.05
CA ILE A 421 6.08 3.24 -0.66
C ILE A 421 6.24 4.52 -1.47
N ILE A 422 5.14 5.20 -1.80
CA ILE A 422 5.20 6.45 -2.55
C ILE A 422 4.38 7.50 -1.82
N PRO A 423 5.03 8.55 -1.25
CA PRO A 423 6.45 8.80 -0.89
C PRO A 423 6.91 8.17 0.44
N GLY A 424 6.14 7.25 1.00
CA GLY A 424 6.40 6.61 2.28
C GLY A 424 5.12 6.52 3.09
N GLU A 425 5.01 5.51 3.93
CA GLU A 425 3.82 5.22 4.75
C GLU A 425 3.38 6.38 5.64
N GLY A 426 4.35 7.19 6.08
CA GLY A 426 4.09 8.46 6.77
C GLY A 426 3.42 9.48 5.86
N PHE A 427 3.79 9.57 4.58
CA PHE A 427 3.30 10.63 3.71
C PHE A 427 1.78 10.65 3.54
N ALA A 428 1.13 9.49 3.32
CA ALA A 428 -0.32 9.48 3.14
C ALA A 428 -1.03 10.03 4.38
N PHE A 429 -0.61 9.61 5.58
CA PHE A 429 -1.18 10.09 6.83
C PHE A 429 -0.71 11.51 7.19
N ASP A 430 0.54 11.88 6.90
CA ASP A 430 1.07 13.23 7.12
C ASP A 430 0.37 14.24 6.22
N LYS A 431 0.06 13.85 4.97
CA LYS A 431 -0.73 14.67 4.05
C LYS A 431 -2.19 14.77 4.44
N ALA A 432 -2.77 13.70 4.94
CA ALA A 432 -4.08 13.77 5.58
C ALA A 432 -4.04 14.74 6.78
N ASP A 433 -3.02 14.68 7.64
CA ASP A 433 -2.87 15.58 8.78
C ASP A 433 -2.75 17.04 8.36
N GLU A 434 -1.93 17.34 7.35
CA GLU A 434 -1.80 18.68 6.78
C GLU A 434 -3.14 19.20 6.25
N LEU A 435 -3.90 18.36 5.54
CA LEU A 435 -5.24 18.70 5.05
C LEU A 435 -6.21 18.99 6.20
N TRP A 436 -6.27 18.12 7.20
CA TRP A 436 -7.18 18.25 8.33
C TRP A 436 -6.85 19.45 9.22
N LYS A 437 -5.57 19.71 9.47
CA LYS A 437 -5.13 20.93 10.16
C LYS A 437 -5.48 22.17 9.37
N CYS A 438 -5.24 22.18 8.06
CA CYS A 438 -5.60 23.31 7.21
C CYS A 438 -7.13 23.58 7.21
N PHE A 439 -7.95 22.53 7.18
CA PHE A 439 -9.40 22.67 7.31
C PHE A 439 -9.79 23.33 8.65
N LEU A 440 -9.18 22.90 9.75
CA LEU A 440 -9.39 23.51 11.06
C LEU A 440 -8.88 24.96 11.11
N ASP A 441 -7.78 25.30 10.43
CA ASP A 441 -7.30 26.69 10.30
C ASP A 441 -8.27 27.57 9.51
N ASN A 442 -8.92 27.05 8.48
CA ASN A 442 -9.99 27.75 7.77
C ASN A 442 -11.17 28.04 8.71
N ILE A 443 -11.54 27.09 9.57
CA ILE A 443 -12.57 27.30 10.60
C ILE A 443 -12.10 28.32 11.65
N LYS A 444 -10.87 28.22 12.16
CA LYS A 444 -10.30 29.22 13.09
C LYS A 444 -10.38 30.61 12.49
N THR A 445 -9.95 30.75 11.24
CA THR A 445 -9.96 32.01 10.49
C THR A 445 -11.37 32.56 10.37
N PHE A 446 -12.35 31.72 10.01
CA PHE A 446 -13.75 32.11 9.97
C PHE A 446 -14.26 32.58 11.35
N VAL A 447 -13.96 31.83 12.42
CA VAL A 447 -14.37 32.15 13.79
C VAL A 447 -13.83 33.53 14.20
N ILE A 448 -12.53 33.76 14.00
CA ILE A 448 -11.85 35.02 14.37
C ILE A 448 -12.39 36.20 13.54
N ASN A 449 -12.48 36.04 12.22
CA ASN A 449 -12.92 37.12 11.32
C ASN A 449 -14.37 37.55 11.54
N ASN A 450 -15.18 36.67 12.14
CA ASN A 450 -16.59 36.96 12.46
C ASN A 450 -16.80 37.28 13.95
N GLY A 451 -15.74 37.63 14.70
CA GLY A 451 -15.84 38.13 16.08
C GLY A 451 -16.04 37.06 17.14
N GLY A 452 -15.74 35.80 16.82
CA GLY A 452 -15.64 34.70 17.79
C GLY A 452 -14.25 34.62 18.43
N THR A 453 -14.03 33.60 19.25
CA THR A 453 -12.75 33.31 19.89
C THR A 453 -12.49 31.81 19.88
N VAL A 454 -11.28 31.42 19.48
CA VAL A 454 -10.83 30.03 19.30
C VAL A 454 -9.41 29.88 19.86
N SER A 455 -9.02 28.65 20.24
CA SER A 455 -7.67 28.33 20.69
C SER A 455 -6.64 28.61 19.59
N THR A 456 -5.45 29.05 19.99
CA THR A 456 -4.29 29.13 19.10
C THR A 456 -3.84 27.74 18.69
N ASP A 457 -3.78 26.85 19.69
CA ASP A 457 -3.21 25.52 19.53
C ASP A 457 -4.31 24.51 19.16
N TYR A 458 -3.87 23.40 18.59
CA TYR A 458 -4.70 22.24 18.32
C TYR A 458 -4.75 21.34 19.53
N ASP A 459 -5.94 20.84 19.86
CA ASP A 459 -6.04 19.58 20.58
C ASP A 459 -5.82 18.47 19.55
N CYS A 460 -4.69 17.78 19.59
CA CYS A 460 -4.44 16.71 18.65
C CYS A 460 -3.81 15.49 19.30
N THR A 461 -4.17 14.34 18.75
CA THR A 461 -3.59 13.06 19.13
C THR A 461 -3.60 12.19 17.90
N THR A 462 -2.44 11.70 17.50
CA THR A 462 -2.31 10.66 16.48
C THR A 462 -1.73 9.41 17.12
N VAL A 463 -2.22 8.26 16.68
CA VAL A 463 -1.79 6.95 17.10
C VAL A 463 -1.49 6.15 15.86
N ARG A 464 -0.21 5.91 15.65
CA ARG A 464 0.30 5.24 14.46
C ARG A 464 1.45 4.32 14.85
N PRO A 465 1.75 3.30 14.06
CA PRO A 465 3.00 2.57 14.22
C PRO A 465 4.20 3.51 14.00
N LYS A 466 5.23 3.44 14.84
CA LYS A 466 6.51 4.14 14.61
C LYS A 466 7.28 3.45 13.50
N TRP A 467 6.93 3.76 12.26
CA TRP A 467 7.50 3.11 11.09
C TRP A 467 9.02 3.17 11.02
N GLN A 468 9.61 4.30 11.41
CA GLN A 468 11.07 4.41 11.43
C GLN A 468 11.70 3.50 12.48
N GLU A 469 11.09 3.37 13.67
CA GLU A 469 11.58 2.46 14.70
C GLU A 469 11.35 0.99 14.29
N LEU A 470 10.21 0.65 13.70
CA LEU A 470 9.96 -0.67 13.14
C LEU A 470 10.95 -1.01 12.02
N ARG A 471 11.19 -0.08 11.09
CA ARG A 471 12.19 -0.23 10.02
C ARG A 471 13.57 -0.47 10.62
N ASN A 472 13.97 0.29 11.63
CA ASN A 472 15.23 0.11 12.34
C ASN A 472 15.30 -1.24 13.04
N ALA A 473 14.22 -1.69 13.69
CA ALA A 473 14.15 -3.00 14.33
C ALA A 473 14.27 -4.14 13.31
N ILE A 474 13.60 -4.01 12.16
CA ILE A 474 13.73 -4.97 11.06
C ILE A 474 15.18 -5.01 10.57
N LYS A 475 15.81 -3.85 10.33
CA LYS A 475 17.23 -3.78 9.94
C LYS A 475 18.15 -4.44 10.96
N GLN A 476 17.94 -4.20 12.25
CA GLN A 476 18.71 -4.87 13.31
C GLN A 476 18.54 -6.40 13.26
N GLY A 477 17.34 -6.91 13.03
CA GLY A 477 17.15 -8.35 12.86
C GLY A 477 17.77 -8.90 11.56
N CYS A 478 17.75 -8.11 10.49
CA CYS A 478 18.46 -8.40 9.24
C CYS A 478 19.97 -8.48 9.43
N ASP A 479 20.52 -7.66 10.32
CA ASP A 479 21.94 -7.69 10.70
C ASP A 479 22.25 -8.81 11.72
N GLY A 480 21.27 -9.63 12.10
CA GLY A 480 21.39 -10.68 13.09
C GLY A 480 21.52 -10.17 14.54
N LEU A 481 21.21 -8.89 14.77
CA LEU A 481 21.29 -8.23 16.08
C LEU A 481 20.01 -8.41 16.92
N ALA A 482 18.92 -8.85 16.31
CA ALA A 482 17.64 -9.12 16.97
C ALA A 482 17.05 -10.47 16.53
N SER A 483 16.49 -11.22 17.48
CA SER A 483 15.83 -12.51 17.21
C SER A 483 14.30 -12.44 17.23
N SER A 484 13.74 -11.34 17.74
CA SER A 484 12.30 -11.05 17.77
C SER A 484 12.07 -9.55 17.92
N ILE A 485 10.85 -9.09 17.58
CA ILE A 485 10.33 -7.79 17.99
C ILE A 485 9.37 -8.04 19.14
N ASN A 486 9.71 -7.59 20.34
CA ASN A 486 8.92 -7.90 21.53
C ASN A 486 7.64 -7.06 21.59
N ASN A 487 7.75 -5.76 21.27
CA ASN A 487 6.61 -4.85 21.11
C ASN A 487 6.86 -4.03 19.85
N PHE A 488 5.82 -3.80 19.04
CA PHE A 488 5.96 -2.82 17.99
C PHE A 488 5.87 -1.43 18.60
N PRO A 489 6.80 -0.54 18.24
CA PRO A 489 6.77 0.79 18.78
C PRO A 489 5.58 1.55 18.18
N CYS A 490 4.66 2.01 19.01
CA CYS A 490 3.56 2.89 18.62
C CYS A 490 3.90 4.35 18.96
N GLU A 491 3.61 5.28 18.06
CA GLU A 491 3.76 6.71 18.26
C GLU A 491 2.46 7.24 18.81
N GLN A 492 2.53 7.83 19.99
CA GLN A 492 1.60 8.87 20.38
C GLN A 492 2.33 10.17 20.07
N ALA A 493 1.94 10.85 19.00
CA ALA A 493 2.48 12.19 18.80
C ALA A 493 1.98 13.08 19.94
N ALA A 494 2.91 13.79 20.59
CA ALA A 494 2.61 14.86 21.53
C ALA A 494 1.85 16.01 20.80
N PRO A 495 1.19 16.95 21.50
CA PRO A 495 0.29 17.92 20.88
C PRO A 495 1.00 18.69 19.75
N CYS A 496 0.26 18.93 18.68
CA CYS A 496 0.73 19.48 17.41
C CYS A 496 1.34 20.86 17.64
N GLU A 497 2.67 20.93 17.70
CA GLU A 497 3.44 22.18 17.61
C GLU A 497 3.48 22.71 16.17
#